data_AF-A0AA95K9K4-F1
#
_entry.id   AF-A0AA95K9K4-F1
#
_cell.length_a   1.000
_cell.length_b   1.000
_cell.length_c   1.000
_cell.angle_alpha   90.00
_cell.angle_beta   90.00
_cell.angle_gamma   90.00
#
_symmetry.space_group_name_H-M   'P 1'
#
loop_
_entity.id
_entity.type
_entity.pdbx_description
1 polymer ?
#
loop_
_entity_poly.entity_id
_entity_poly.type
_entity_poly.pdbx_seq_one_letter_code
_entity_poly.pdbx_strand_id
1 'polypeptide(L)'
;MKRGAAGTVRGIAAAVLAALFVAAAGTALHRQAGPVAGVEVPWGVVAALLLLASVQLWLAAWSRSIIPTAVAGVVTYAAVGVFSSAGAAKQLVLGDAAGNVWVFGIAAVTLVMLVAASRLRAGRPAAAAVAVEPLSPR
;
A
#
# COMPACT_ATOMS: atom_id res chain seq x y z
N MET A 1 30.56 -1.57 -8.06
CA MET A 1 29.27 -2.29 -8.24
C MET A 1 28.55 -2.69 -6.93
N LYS A 2 29.13 -2.57 -5.72
CA LYS A 2 28.51 -3.06 -4.47
C LYS A 2 27.43 -2.14 -3.83
N ARG A 3 27.43 -0.83 -4.14
CA ARG A 3 26.50 0.15 -3.54
C ARG A 3 25.04 -0.03 -3.98
N GLY A 4 24.80 -0.53 -5.19
CA GLY A 4 23.45 -0.77 -5.71
C GLY A 4 22.75 -1.95 -5.02
N ALA A 5 23.45 -3.09 -4.86
CA ALA A 5 22.90 -4.29 -4.25
C ALA A 5 22.52 -4.09 -2.78
N ALA A 6 23.38 -3.43 -1.98
CA ALA A 6 23.07 -3.12 -0.58
C ALA A 6 21.86 -2.18 -0.43
N GLY A 7 21.70 -1.24 -1.36
CA GLY A 7 20.52 -0.35 -1.41
C GLY A 7 19.22 -1.11 -1.69
N THR A 8 19.26 -2.06 -2.63
CA THR A 8 18.11 -2.92 -2.94
C THR A 8 17.73 -3.82 -1.77
N VAL A 9 18.70 -4.49 -1.14
CA VAL A 9 18.45 -5.36 0.02
C VAL A 9 17.82 -4.59 1.18
N ARG A 10 18.36 -3.41 1.49
CA ARG A 10 17.79 -2.53 2.52
C ARG A 10 16.36 -2.10 2.19
N GLY A 11 16.08 -1.78 0.92
CA GLY A 11 14.75 -1.41 0.46
C GLY A 11 13.73 -2.54 0.61
N ILE A 12 14.14 -3.76 0.28
CA ILE A 12 13.30 -4.96 0.44
C ILE A 12 13.05 -5.26 1.92
N ALA A 13 14.08 -5.24 2.75
CA ALA A 13 13.93 -5.49 4.19
C ALA A 13 12.98 -4.49 4.85
N ALA A 14 13.12 -3.19 4.53
CA ALA A 14 12.20 -2.16 5.01
C ALA A 14 10.77 -2.39 4.51
N ALA A 15 10.59 -2.79 3.24
CA ALA A 15 9.28 -3.10 2.69
C ALA A 15 8.61 -4.29 3.38
N VAL A 16 9.36 -5.35 3.68
CA VAL A 16 8.84 -6.53 4.39
C VAL A 16 8.36 -6.14 5.79
N LEU A 17 9.18 -5.42 6.56
CA LEU A 17 8.80 -4.98 7.91
C LEU A 17 7.57 -4.06 7.89
N ALA A 18 7.54 -3.11 6.95
CA ALA A 18 6.39 -2.22 6.78
C ALA A 18 5.13 -3.01 6.38
N ALA A 19 5.27 -4.00 5.50
CA ALA A 19 4.17 -4.85 5.05
C ALA A 19 3.57 -5.71 6.16
N LEU A 20 4.41 -6.25 7.04
CA LEU A 20 3.98 -7.02 8.21
C LEU A 20 3.25 -6.11 9.22
N PHE A 21 3.77 -4.90 9.45
CA PHE A 21 3.08 -3.90 10.25
C PHE A 21 1.71 -3.56 9.66
N VAL A 22 1.63 -3.26 8.35
CA VAL A 22 0.36 -2.96 7.66
C VAL A 22 -0.60 -4.15 7.72
N ALA A 23 -0.12 -5.38 7.55
CA ALA A 23 -0.93 -6.58 7.64
C ALA A 23 -1.55 -6.72 9.04
N ALA A 24 -0.76 -6.57 10.10
CA ALA A 24 -1.24 -6.67 11.47
C ALA A 24 -2.19 -5.52 11.83
N ALA A 25 -1.76 -4.27 11.62
CA ALA A 25 -2.55 -3.08 11.95
C ALA A 25 -3.83 -3.00 11.12
N GLY A 26 -3.76 -3.26 9.81
CA GLY A 26 -4.92 -3.29 8.92
C GLY A 26 -5.91 -4.39 9.29
N THR A 27 -5.43 -5.56 9.70
CA THR A 27 -6.30 -6.64 10.19
C THR A 27 -6.98 -6.27 11.51
N ALA A 28 -6.32 -5.56 12.41
CA ALA A 28 -6.98 -5.03 13.62
C ALA A 28 -8.00 -3.91 13.30
N LEU A 29 -7.68 -3.08 12.30
CA LEU A 29 -8.45 -1.90 11.94
C LEU A 29 -9.69 -2.21 11.09
N HIS A 30 -9.67 -3.24 10.23
CA HIS A 30 -10.72 -3.43 9.22
C HIS A 30 -12.11 -3.68 9.79
N ARG A 31 -12.22 -4.20 11.02
CA ARG A 31 -13.49 -4.43 11.71
C ARG A 31 -13.98 -3.24 12.53
N GLN A 32 -13.24 -2.14 12.56
CA GLN A 32 -13.70 -0.94 13.25
C GLN A 32 -14.91 -0.36 12.51
N ALA A 33 -15.98 -0.17 13.27
CA ALA A 33 -17.20 0.51 12.85
C ALA A 33 -17.54 1.56 13.91
N GLY A 34 -18.38 2.52 13.54
CA GLY A 34 -18.93 3.45 14.52
C GLY A 34 -20.16 4.17 13.99
N PRO A 35 -20.95 4.77 14.89
CA PRO A 35 -22.20 5.41 14.54
C PRO A 35 -21.94 6.76 13.85
N VAL A 36 -22.55 6.97 12.69
CA VAL A 36 -22.62 8.25 11.98
C VAL A 36 -24.10 8.54 11.71
N ALA A 37 -24.63 9.59 12.34
CA ALA A 37 -26.05 9.95 12.25
C ALA A 37 -27.02 8.78 12.56
N GLY A 38 -26.65 7.90 13.50
CA GLY A 38 -27.45 6.73 13.89
C GLY A 38 -27.27 5.49 13.00
N VAL A 39 -26.44 5.56 11.97
CA VAL A 39 -26.10 4.41 11.10
C VAL A 39 -24.69 3.91 11.44
N GLU A 40 -24.53 2.61 11.65
CA GLU A 40 -23.21 1.99 11.83
C GLU A 40 -22.44 1.98 10.50
N VAL A 41 -21.32 2.70 10.45
CA VAL A 41 -20.47 2.81 9.27
C VAL A 41 -19.16 2.04 9.49
N PRO A 42 -18.85 1.01 8.68
CA PRO A 42 -17.62 0.22 8.81
C PRO A 42 -16.42 0.95 8.16
N TRP A 43 -15.99 2.06 8.77
CA TRP A 43 -14.90 2.90 8.23
C TRP A 43 -13.52 2.26 8.36
N GLY A 44 -13.36 1.25 9.22
CA GLY A 44 -12.09 0.58 9.49
C GLY A 44 -11.42 0.01 8.25
N VAL A 45 -12.20 -0.55 7.32
CA VAL A 45 -11.66 -1.10 6.07
C VAL A 45 -11.05 -0.01 5.17
N VAL A 46 -11.70 1.17 5.14
CA VAL A 46 -11.20 2.32 4.37
C VAL A 46 -9.89 2.80 4.98
N ALA A 47 -9.83 2.89 6.31
CA ALA A 47 -8.60 3.29 7.01
C ALA A 47 -7.46 2.27 6.82
N ALA A 48 -7.76 0.97 6.80
CA ALA A 48 -6.77 -0.08 6.54
C ALA A 48 -6.20 0.00 5.11
N LEU A 49 -7.05 0.21 4.11
CA LEU A 49 -6.63 0.38 2.71
C LEU A 49 -5.86 1.69 2.51
N LEU A 50 -6.25 2.76 3.21
CA LEU A 50 -5.53 4.04 3.19
C LEU A 50 -4.13 3.90 3.82
N LEU A 51 -4.01 3.16 4.92
CA LEU A 51 -2.72 2.85 5.55
C LEU A 51 -1.80 2.12 4.56
N LEU A 52 -2.30 1.08 3.88
CA LEU A 52 -1.56 0.37 2.85
C LEU A 52 -1.09 1.31 1.74
N ALA A 53 -2.00 2.11 1.18
CA ALA A 53 -1.68 3.06 0.12
C ALA A 53 -0.60 4.07 0.55
N SER A 54 -0.73 4.59 1.77
CA SER A 54 0.21 5.56 2.35
C SER A 54 1.62 4.97 2.51
N VAL A 55 1.72 3.75 3.04
CA VAL A 55 3.01 3.04 3.18
C VAL A 55 3.61 2.73 1.82
N GLN A 56 2.80 2.31 0.85
CA GLN A 56 3.25 2.03 -0.51
C GLN A 56 3.79 3.26 -1.24
N LEU A 57 3.13 4.41 -1.10
CA LEU A 57 3.60 5.69 -1.63
C LEU A 57 4.86 6.17 -0.91
N TRP A 58 4.91 6.06 0.42
CA TRP A 58 6.08 6.40 1.20
C TRP A 58 7.30 5.56 0.79
N LEU A 59 7.15 4.25 0.64
CA LEU A 59 8.20 3.35 0.16
C LEU A 59 8.65 3.71 -1.27
N ALA A 60 7.72 4.04 -2.17
CA ALA A 60 8.05 4.46 -3.53
C ALA A 60 8.88 5.74 -3.54
N ALA A 61 8.50 6.72 -2.72
CA ALA A 61 9.18 8.01 -2.60
C ALA A 61 10.56 7.86 -1.92
N TRP A 62 10.62 7.15 -0.80
CA TRP A 62 11.83 6.97 0.00
C TRP A 62 12.90 6.16 -0.73
N SER A 63 12.52 5.00 -1.30
CA SER A 63 13.45 4.13 -2.00
C SER A 63 13.79 4.63 -3.40
N ARG A 64 13.00 5.56 -3.93
CA ARG A 64 13.03 5.94 -5.34
C ARG A 64 12.98 4.69 -6.22
N SER A 65 12.11 3.73 -5.91
CA SER A 65 11.88 2.51 -6.67
C SER A 65 10.46 2.00 -6.47
N ILE A 66 9.89 1.34 -7.49
CA ILE A 66 8.58 0.67 -7.39
C ILE A 66 8.68 -0.72 -6.77
N ILE A 67 9.89 -1.29 -6.67
CA ILE A 67 10.10 -2.67 -6.20
C ILE A 67 9.68 -2.82 -4.73
N PRO A 68 10.13 -1.96 -3.79
CA PRO A 68 9.67 -2.02 -2.40
C PRO A 68 8.15 -1.89 -2.25
N THR A 69 7.50 -1.09 -3.10
CA THR A 69 6.04 -0.96 -3.14
C THR A 69 5.36 -2.27 -3.55
N ALA A 70 5.85 -2.93 -4.59
CA ALA A 70 5.33 -4.23 -5.04
C ALA A 70 5.53 -5.31 -3.97
N VAL A 71 6.74 -5.39 -3.40
CA VAL A 71 7.05 -6.32 -2.30
C VAL A 71 6.11 -6.08 -1.13
N ALA A 72 5.88 -4.82 -0.74
CA ALA A 72 5.01 -4.52 0.37
C ALA A 72 3.58 -5.02 0.14
N GLY A 73 3.01 -4.77 -1.05
CA GLY A 73 1.68 -5.25 -1.39
C GLY A 73 1.56 -6.79 -1.38
N VAL A 74 2.53 -7.47 -1.99
CA VAL A 74 2.55 -8.96 -2.04
C VAL A 74 2.68 -9.56 -0.65
N VAL A 75 3.61 -9.04 0.16
CA VAL A 75 3.84 -9.53 1.52
C VAL A 75 2.63 -9.26 2.42
N THR A 76 2.02 -8.08 2.32
CA THR A 76 0.78 -7.79 3.06
C THR A 76 -0.34 -8.73 2.65
N TYR A 77 -0.56 -8.95 1.36
CA TYR A 77 -1.60 -9.87 0.87
C TYR A 77 -1.39 -11.29 1.39
N ALA A 78 -0.15 -11.80 1.29
CA ALA A 78 0.20 -13.13 1.76
C ALA A 78 0.02 -13.24 3.29
N ALA A 79 0.50 -12.27 4.07
CA ALA A 79 0.38 -12.28 5.52
C ALA A 79 -1.08 -12.24 5.98
N VAL A 80 -1.90 -11.38 5.37
CA VAL A 80 -3.35 -11.31 5.67
C VAL A 80 -4.05 -12.62 5.26
N GLY A 81 -3.67 -13.23 4.13
CA GLY A 81 -4.15 -14.54 3.74
C GLY A 81 -3.84 -15.63 4.77
N VAL A 82 -2.62 -15.63 5.32
CA VAL A 82 -2.21 -16.53 6.40
C VAL A 82 -3.05 -16.28 7.66
N PHE A 83 -3.20 -15.02 8.10
CA PHE A 83 -4.02 -14.67 9.27
C PHE A 83 -5.48 -15.12 9.10
N SER A 84 -6.00 -14.98 7.88
CA SER A 84 -7.36 -15.40 7.53
C SER A 84 -7.53 -16.92 7.52
N SER A 85 -6.45 -17.68 7.24
CA SER A 85 -6.46 -19.14 7.21
C SER A 85 -6.30 -19.82 8.59
N ALA A 86 -5.83 -19.08 9.59
CA ALA A 86 -5.44 -19.60 10.91
C ALA A 86 -6.56 -19.61 11.96
N GLY A 87 -7.74 -19.05 11.67
CA GLY A 87 -8.88 -18.97 12.61
C GLY A 87 -9.97 -20.03 12.38
N ALA A 88 -10.81 -20.25 13.39
CA ALA A 88 -11.99 -21.14 13.32
C ALA A 88 -13.04 -20.71 12.28
N ALA A 89 -12.95 -19.47 11.77
CA ALA A 89 -13.75 -18.95 10.66
C ALA A 89 -13.09 -19.27 9.31
N LYS A 90 -13.02 -20.56 8.94
CA LYS A 90 -12.40 -21.05 7.70
C LYS A 90 -13.16 -20.74 6.41
N GLN A 91 -14.06 -19.76 6.42
CA GLN A 91 -14.80 -19.39 5.22
C GLN A 91 -14.44 -17.96 4.87
N LEU A 92 -14.16 -17.72 3.58
CA LEU A 92 -14.69 -16.54 2.91
C LEU A 92 -16.16 -16.46 3.33
N VAL A 93 -16.46 -15.74 4.42
CA VAL A 93 -17.79 -15.74 4.99
C VAL A 93 -18.65 -15.01 3.99
N LEU A 94 -19.59 -15.72 3.36
CA LEU A 94 -20.82 -15.15 2.83
C LEU A 94 -21.49 -14.40 4.00
N GLY A 95 -21.05 -13.17 4.27
CA GLY A 95 -21.40 -12.39 5.47
C GLY A 95 -20.32 -11.43 6.00
N ASP A 96 -19.04 -11.60 5.67
CA ASP A 96 -17.97 -10.65 6.09
C ASP A 96 -17.52 -9.74 4.95
N ALA A 97 -18.38 -8.78 4.61
CA ALA A 97 -18.09 -7.81 3.55
C ALA A 97 -16.83 -6.99 3.83
N ALA A 98 -16.62 -6.54 5.07
CA ALA A 98 -15.45 -5.74 5.45
C ALA A 98 -14.15 -6.53 5.33
N GLY A 99 -14.15 -7.80 5.76
CA GLY A 99 -13.02 -8.71 5.58
C GLY A 99 -12.69 -8.97 4.11
N ASN A 100 -13.71 -9.22 3.28
CA ASN A 100 -13.51 -9.41 1.84
C ASN A 100 -12.95 -8.15 1.16
N VAL A 101 -13.49 -6.97 1.48
CA VAL A 101 -13.00 -5.70 0.95
C VAL A 101 -11.55 -5.44 1.41
N TRP A 102 -11.19 -5.79 2.65
CA TRP A 102 -9.81 -5.69 3.10
C TRP A 102 -8.88 -6.59 2.27
N VAL A 103 -9.19 -7.89 2.15
CA VAL A 103 -8.35 -8.87 1.45
C VAL A 103 -8.19 -8.53 -0.03
N PHE A 104 -9.29 -8.37 -0.77
CA PHE A 104 -9.24 -8.06 -2.20
C PHE A 104 -8.77 -6.63 -2.48
N GLY A 105 -9.10 -5.71 -1.58
CA GLY A 105 -8.67 -4.32 -1.66
C GLY A 105 -7.15 -4.16 -1.58
N ILE A 106 -6.43 -5.04 -0.87
CA ILE A 106 -4.96 -5.02 -0.87
C ILE A 106 -4.41 -5.17 -2.30
N ALA A 107 -4.92 -6.11 -3.08
CA ALA A 107 -4.48 -6.33 -4.46
C ALA A 107 -4.83 -5.13 -5.36
N ALA A 108 -6.07 -4.64 -5.26
CA ALA A 108 -6.53 -3.49 -6.04
C ALA A 108 -5.72 -2.21 -5.73
N VAL A 109 -5.57 -1.87 -4.44
CA VAL A 109 -4.80 -0.70 -3.99
C VAL A 109 -3.33 -0.83 -4.41
N THR A 110 -2.74 -2.02 -4.27
CA THR A 110 -1.35 -2.25 -4.71
C THR A 110 -1.17 -1.95 -6.19
N LEU A 111 -2.08 -2.44 -7.05
CA LEU A 111 -2.02 -2.17 -8.47
C LEU A 111 -2.17 -0.67 -8.77
N VAL A 112 -3.14 0.00 -8.14
CA VAL A 112 -3.34 1.45 -8.30
C VAL A 112 -2.10 2.22 -7.85
N MET A 113 -1.48 1.86 -6.73
CA MET A 113 -0.28 2.53 -6.22
C MET A 113 0.94 2.30 -7.09
N LEU A 114 1.11 1.11 -7.69
CA LEU A 114 2.17 0.87 -8.67
C LEU A 114 1.99 1.74 -9.92
N VAL A 115 0.75 1.88 -10.40
CA VAL A 115 0.43 2.79 -11.52
C VAL A 115 0.66 4.25 -11.12
N ALA A 116 0.20 4.68 -9.95
CA ALA A 116 0.41 6.05 -9.47
C ALA A 116 1.90 6.37 -9.31
N ALA A 117 2.66 5.50 -8.64
CA ALA A 117 4.10 5.68 -8.43
C ALA A 117 4.89 5.70 -9.74
N SER A 118 4.51 4.87 -10.72
CA SER A 118 5.15 4.88 -12.05
C SER A 118 4.87 6.16 -12.82
N ARG A 119 3.62 6.66 -12.81
CA ARG A 119 3.24 7.94 -13.42
C ARG A 119 3.94 9.14 -12.78
N LEU A 120 3.96 9.19 -11.45
CA LEU A 120 4.65 10.26 -10.71
C LEU A 120 6.15 10.29 -11.03
N ARG A 121 6.77 9.12 -11.22
CA ARG A 121 8.17 9.02 -11.67
C ARG A 121 8.35 9.53 -13.09
N ALA A 122 7.48 9.14 -14.02
CA ALA A 122 7.58 9.52 -15.43
C ALA A 122 7.38 11.03 -15.64
N GLY A 123 6.53 11.69 -14.84
CA GLY A 123 6.31 13.14 -14.92
C GLY A 123 7.46 13.99 -14.36
N ARG A 124 8.32 13.43 -13.50
CA ARG A 124 9.42 14.16 -12.85
C ARG A 124 10.50 14.69 -13.80
N PRO A 125 11.00 13.93 -14.80
CA PRO A 125 11.93 14.47 -15.79
C PRO A 125 11.30 15.55 -16.68
N ALA A 126 10.02 15.44 -17.04
CA ALA A 126 9.33 16.45 -17.82
C ALA A 126 9.16 17.76 -17.04
N ALA A 127 8.75 17.69 -15.76
CA ALA A 127 8.66 18.86 -14.89
C ALA A 127 10.03 19.51 -14.64
N ALA A 128 11.09 18.71 -14.51
CA ALA A 128 12.45 19.22 -14.37
C ALA A 128 12.93 19.94 -15.64
N ALA A 129 12.57 19.48 -16.83
CA ALA A 129 12.90 20.15 -18.09
C ALA A 129 12.23 21.52 -18.20
N VAL A 130 10.93 21.61 -17.87
CA VAL A 130 10.19 22.89 -17.85
C VAL A 130 10.77 23.89 -16.83
N ALA A 131 11.25 23.41 -15.68
CA ALA A 131 11.85 24.27 -14.66
C ALA A 131 13.25 24.81 -15.04
N VAL A 132 13.94 24.18 -16.00
CA VAL A 132 15.29 24.57 -16.44
C VAL A 132 15.23 25.53 -17.65
N GLU A 133 14.12 25.57 -18.38
CA GLU A 133 13.92 26.54 -19.46
C GLU A 133 13.84 27.96 -18.87
N PRO A 134 14.84 28.83 -19.11
CA PRO A 134 14.80 30.19 -18.58
C PRO A 134 13.62 30.91 -19.23
N LEU A 135 12.92 31.74 -18.45
CA LEU A 135 11.92 32.68 -18.96
C LEU A 135 12.61 33.60 -19.98
N SER A 136 12.66 33.19 -21.25
CA SER A 136 13.22 34.02 -22.31
C SER A 136 12.25 35.19 -22.48
N PRO A 137 12.68 36.45 -22.29
CA PRO A 137 11.82 37.59 -22.60
C PRO A 137 11.61 37.58 -24.11
N ARG A 138 10.34 37.47 -24.53
CA ARG A 138 9.92 37.78 -25.89
C ARG A 138 9.93 39.29 -26.11
#